data_AF-A0A7G8EG89-F1
#
_entry.id   AF-A0A7G8EG89-F1
#
_cell.length_a   1.000
_cell.length_b   1.000
_cell.length_c   1.000
_cell.angle_alpha   90.00
_cell.angle_beta   90.00
_cell.angle_gamma   90.00
#
_symmetry.space_group_name_H-M   'P 1'
#
loop_
_entity.id
_entity.type
_entity.pdbx_description
1 polymer ?
#
loop_
_entity_poly.entity_id
_entity_poly.type
_entity_poly.pdbx_seq_one_letter_code
_entity_poly.pdbx_strand_id
1 'polypeptide(L)'
;MDIESLFSGYKQGGNNYIKKADSKNKWCGFSKGVIDELKQRHGSAFNIVLWGNNPVDHYFCIPFERLEHLFTESLMTSGKYADKGMRRWTATIVNNIFLMRANSEYSLDISEFYVDAGSQLAPIFGELSNEFDVDYTIEDALANIKIRIGQSEFRSLVLSNFQATCCISSIAEPSLLVASHIIPWSHDKSRRSDPANGLCLFVEYDKYFDRGYISLEDDLSIIVTSYYQSFSSPLRKRLLALRGRKIAAPSVTPINPAFLQYHRQNIFDKF
;
A
#
# COMPACT_ATOMS: atom_id res chain seq x y z
N MET A 1 21.29 9.91 8.36
CA MET A 1 22.49 9.42 7.66
C MET A 1 22.54 10.04 6.26
N ASP A 2 23.71 10.36 5.67
CA ASP A 2 23.76 10.91 4.30
C ASP A 2 23.78 9.77 3.27
N ILE A 3 22.71 9.60 2.49
CA ILE A 3 22.60 8.52 1.50
C ILE A 3 23.69 8.61 0.42
N GLU A 4 24.19 9.82 0.13
CA GLU A 4 25.30 9.99 -0.82
C GLU A 4 26.63 9.48 -0.26
N SER A 5 26.73 9.23 1.06
CA SER A 5 27.88 8.59 1.70
C SER A 5 27.78 7.06 1.79
N LEU A 6 26.57 6.49 1.63
CA LEU A 6 26.31 5.05 1.70
C LEU A 6 26.48 4.35 0.35
N PHE A 7 26.26 5.07 -0.75
CA PHE A 7 26.32 4.53 -2.10
C PHE A 7 27.32 5.31 -2.94
N SER A 8 28.23 4.59 -3.62
CA SER A 8 29.05 5.19 -4.67
C SER A 8 28.16 5.52 -5.86
N GLY A 9 27.85 6.81 -6.04
CA GLY A 9 26.98 7.29 -7.12
C GLY A 9 27.67 7.28 -8.49
N TYR A 10 26.90 7.25 -9.57
CA TYR A 10 27.43 7.19 -10.95
C TYR A 10 28.43 8.30 -11.30
N LYS A 11 28.29 9.50 -10.72
CA LYS A 11 29.22 10.62 -10.91
C LYS A 11 30.60 10.39 -10.29
N GLN A 12 30.69 9.47 -9.34
CA GLN A 12 31.91 9.07 -8.65
C GLN A 12 32.51 7.77 -9.24
N GLY A 13 31.95 7.28 -10.36
CA GLY A 13 32.36 6.04 -11.01
C GLY A 13 31.68 4.77 -10.45
N GLY A 14 30.74 4.91 -9.50
CA GLY A 14 29.98 3.79 -8.97
C GLY A 14 28.80 3.36 -9.84
N ASN A 15 28.14 2.27 -9.46
CA ASN A 15 27.02 1.67 -10.20
C ASN A 15 25.64 2.02 -9.61
N ASN A 16 25.50 3.18 -8.94
CA ASN A 16 24.22 3.57 -8.33
C ASN A 16 23.69 4.86 -8.95
N TYR A 17 22.46 4.80 -9.48
CA TYR A 17 21.71 6.00 -9.86
C TYR A 17 20.84 6.45 -8.70
N ILE A 18 21.40 7.36 -7.89
CA ILE A 18 20.75 7.89 -6.70
C ILE A 18 19.79 9.01 -7.09
N LYS A 19 18.52 8.89 -6.67
CA LYS A 19 17.46 9.86 -6.91
C LYS A 19 16.73 10.18 -5.62
N LYS A 20 16.68 11.47 -5.30
CA LYS A 20 15.82 12.00 -4.27
C LYS A 20 14.41 12.21 -4.83
N ALA A 21 13.41 11.63 -4.17
CA ALA A 21 12.01 11.91 -4.44
C ALA A 21 11.65 13.32 -3.97
N ASP A 22 10.65 13.93 -4.61
CA ASP A 22 10.15 15.25 -4.17
C ASP A 22 9.63 15.24 -2.72
N SER A 23 9.33 16.43 -2.18
CA SER A 23 8.85 16.62 -0.81
C SER A 23 7.54 15.89 -0.47
N LYS A 24 6.86 15.29 -1.45
CA LYS A 24 5.65 14.48 -1.26
C LYS A 24 5.88 13.00 -1.55
N ASN A 25 7.13 12.57 -1.82
CA ASN A 25 7.53 11.23 -2.28
C ASN A 25 6.84 10.79 -3.59
N LYS A 26 6.43 11.75 -4.44
CA LYS A 26 5.53 11.46 -5.58
C LYS A 26 6.22 11.37 -6.92
N TRP A 27 7.38 11.98 -7.14
CA TRP A 27 7.98 12.00 -8.47
C TRP A 27 9.51 11.88 -8.45
N CYS A 28 10.03 10.94 -9.24
CA CYS A 28 11.44 10.77 -9.57
C CYS A 28 11.61 10.78 -11.10
N GLY A 29 12.54 11.61 -11.60
CA GLY A 29 12.89 11.65 -13.02
C GLY A 29 14.25 11.00 -13.29
N PHE A 30 14.30 10.13 -14.30
CA PHE A 30 15.50 9.39 -14.73
C PHE A 30 15.94 9.88 -16.12
N SER A 31 17.15 10.42 -16.21
CA SER A 31 17.70 10.96 -17.45
C SER A 31 18.09 9.84 -18.42
N LYS A 32 17.76 9.97 -19.71
CA LYS A 32 18.19 9.01 -20.73
C LYS A 32 19.69 8.83 -20.76
N GLY A 33 20.43 9.95 -20.80
CA GLY A 33 21.89 9.92 -20.87
C GLY A 33 22.53 9.19 -19.70
N VAL A 34 21.99 9.32 -18.49
CA VAL A 34 22.53 8.63 -17.31
C VAL A 34 22.25 7.13 -17.34
N ILE A 35 21.04 6.73 -17.75
CA ILE A 35 20.69 5.31 -17.91
C ILE A 35 21.52 4.67 -19.02
N ASP A 36 21.68 5.34 -20.17
CA ASP A 36 22.51 4.85 -21.27
C ASP A 36 23.98 4.73 -20.86
N GLU A 37 24.52 5.70 -20.12
CA GLU A 37 25.90 5.67 -19.58
C GLU A 37 26.10 4.49 -18.62
N LEU A 38 25.14 4.26 -17.70
CA LEU A 38 25.20 3.13 -16.77
C LEU A 38 25.06 1.80 -17.48
N LYS A 39 24.17 1.68 -18.48
CA LYS A 39 24.05 0.50 -19.33
C LYS A 39 25.33 0.21 -20.11
N GLN A 40 25.99 1.25 -20.63
CA GLN A 40 27.24 1.10 -21.35
C GLN A 40 28.36 0.59 -20.43
N ARG A 41 28.41 1.06 -19.17
CA ARG A 41 29.47 0.68 -18.22
C ARG A 41 29.23 -0.64 -17.50
N HIS A 42 27.97 -0.96 -17.20
CA HIS A 42 27.62 -2.04 -16.27
C HIS A 42 26.54 -2.99 -16.81
N GLY A 43 26.06 -2.83 -18.05
CA GLY A 43 24.91 -3.58 -18.54
C GLY A 43 23.69 -3.32 -17.66
N SER A 44 23.03 -4.37 -17.18
CA SER A 44 21.92 -4.25 -16.23
C SER A 44 22.37 -4.29 -14.76
N ALA A 45 23.66 -4.48 -14.50
CA ALA A 45 24.25 -4.66 -13.17
C ALA A 45 24.54 -3.33 -12.45
N PHE A 46 23.51 -2.49 -12.31
CA PHE A 46 23.54 -1.24 -11.55
C PHE A 46 22.24 -1.06 -10.77
N ASN A 47 22.23 -0.20 -9.76
CA ASN A 47 21.06 0.00 -8.91
C ASN A 47 20.41 1.36 -9.15
N ILE A 48 19.09 1.39 -9.01
CA ILE A 48 18.32 2.62 -8.81
C ILE A 48 18.07 2.77 -7.32
N VAL A 49 18.65 3.83 -6.72
CA VAL A 49 18.52 4.13 -5.29
C VAL A 49 17.56 5.30 -5.10
N LEU A 50 16.42 5.07 -4.48
CA LEU A 50 15.35 6.05 -4.30
C LEU A 50 15.18 6.39 -2.83
N TRP A 51 15.17 7.68 -2.48
CA TRP A 51 15.02 8.11 -1.09
C TRP A 51 14.17 9.37 -0.93
N GLY A 52 13.45 9.47 0.20
CA GLY A 52 12.45 10.50 0.46
C GLY A 52 12.90 11.61 1.42
N ASN A 53 12.02 12.60 1.63
CA ASN A 53 12.26 13.76 2.51
C ASN A 53 11.83 13.56 3.97
N ASN A 54 11.31 12.38 4.33
CA ASN A 54 10.93 12.09 5.72
C ASN A 54 12.19 11.72 6.51
N PRO A 55 12.35 12.17 7.77
CA PRO A 55 13.62 12.09 8.50
C PRO A 55 13.94 10.69 9.04
N VAL A 56 13.35 9.64 8.46
CA VAL A 56 13.62 8.26 8.83
C VAL A 56 14.45 7.66 7.70
N ASP A 57 15.60 7.10 8.04
CA ASP A 57 16.62 6.60 7.11
C ASP A 57 16.10 5.41 6.28
N HIS A 58 15.22 5.68 5.31
CA HIS A 58 14.57 4.67 4.50
C HIS A 58 14.79 4.96 3.02
N TYR A 59 15.20 3.93 2.28
CA TYR A 59 15.41 4.02 0.85
C TYR A 59 15.05 2.71 0.17
N PHE A 60 14.82 2.77 -1.14
CA PHE A 60 14.76 1.59 -1.99
C PHE A 60 16.10 1.45 -2.72
N CYS A 61 16.67 0.26 -2.73
CA CYS A 61 17.83 -0.08 -3.56
C CYS A 61 17.42 -1.17 -4.54
N ILE A 62 17.02 -0.77 -5.75
CA ILE A 62 16.37 -1.65 -6.72
C ILE A 62 17.39 -2.02 -7.80
N PRO A 63 17.70 -3.32 -7.99
CA PRO A 63 18.51 -3.76 -9.13
C PRO A 63 17.86 -3.36 -10.45
N PHE A 64 18.62 -2.76 -11.36
CA PHE A 64 18.06 -2.22 -12.60
C PHE A 64 17.45 -3.31 -13.49
N GLU A 65 18.00 -4.52 -13.48
CA GLU A 65 17.43 -5.69 -14.18
C GLU A 65 15.93 -5.90 -13.87
N ARG A 66 15.48 -5.58 -12.65
CA ARG A 66 14.07 -5.70 -12.24
C ARG A 66 13.19 -4.65 -12.89
N LEU A 67 13.75 -3.49 -13.19
CA LEU A 67 13.06 -2.34 -13.78
C LEU A 67 13.29 -2.21 -15.30
N GLU A 68 14.23 -2.97 -15.87
CA GLU A 68 14.74 -2.73 -17.23
C GLU A 68 13.63 -2.69 -18.29
N HIS A 69 12.64 -3.58 -18.17
CA HIS A 69 11.48 -3.66 -19.06
C HIS A 69 10.61 -2.39 -19.06
N LEU A 70 10.70 -1.54 -18.03
CA LEU A 70 9.98 -0.26 -17.94
C LEU A 70 10.75 0.91 -18.58
N PHE A 71 12.05 0.76 -18.81
CA PHE A 71 12.93 1.81 -19.35
C PHE A 71 13.00 1.76 -20.88
N THR A 72 11.84 1.72 -21.53
CA THR A 72 11.70 1.71 -22.99
C THR A 72 11.49 3.11 -23.56
N GLU A 73 11.87 3.32 -24.81
CA GLU A 73 11.75 4.63 -25.46
C GLU A 73 10.31 5.15 -25.56
N SER A 74 9.33 4.24 -25.71
CA SER A 74 7.90 4.55 -25.81
C SER A 74 7.33 5.11 -24.49
N LEU A 75 7.96 4.78 -23.36
CA LEU A 75 7.56 5.22 -22.02
C LEU A 75 8.26 6.50 -21.57
N MET A 76 9.03 7.14 -22.45
CA MET A 76 9.66 8.42 -22.16
C MET A 76 8.66 9.57 -22.18
N THR A 77 8.98 10.64 -21.44
CA THR A 77 8.15 11.86 -21.47
C THR A 77 8.18 12.52 -22.84
N SER A 78 7.03 12.90 -23.37
CA SER A 78 6.86 13.71 -24.57
C SER A 78 6.60 15.20 -24.23
N GLY A 79 6.84 16.10 -25.18
CA GLY A 79 6.53 17.53 -25.08
C GLY A 79 7.73 18.46 -24.84
N LYS A 80 7.47 19.69 -24.38
CA LYS A 80 8.40 20.85 -24.33
C LYS A 80 9.84 20.61 -23.86
N TYR A 81 10.08 19.59 -23.03
CA TYR A 81 11.42 19.23 -22.54
C TYR A 81 12.11 18.17 -23.41
N ALA A 82 11.35 17.27 -24.05
CA ALA A 82 11.86 16.35 -25.07
C ALA A 82 12.35 17.11 -26.32
N ASP A 83 11.62 18.17 -26.71
CA ASP A 83 11.99 19.06 -27.83
C ASP A 83 13.31 19.81 -27.60
N LYS A 84 13.76 19.89 -26.34
CA LYS A 84 15.05 20.47 -25.93
C LYS A 84 16.14 19.42 -25.71
N GLY A 85 15.92 18.18 -26.16
CA GLY A 85 16.88 17.07 -26.01
C GLY A 85 16.94 16.46 -24.62
N MET A 86 16.17 16.96 -23.65
CA MET A 86 16.12 16.43 -22.28
C MET A 86 15.09 15.30 -22.19
N ARG A 87 15.41 14.16 -22.82
CA ARG A 87 14.57 12.95 -22.72
C ARG A 87 14.78 12.27 -21.37
N ARG A 88 13.67 11.91 -20.72
CA ARG A 88 13.67 11.26 -19.40
C ARG A 88 12.49 10.31 -19.24
N TRP A 89 12.63 9.39 -18.31
CA TRP A 89 11.53 8.66 -17.71
C TRP A 89 11.10 9.36 -16.43
N THR A 90 9.84 9.19 -16.05
CA THR A 90 9.30 9.70 -14.80
C THR A 90 8.59 8.56 -14.10
N ALA A 91 8.85 8.36 -12.82
CA ALA A 91 8.12 7.40 -12.02
C ALA A 91 7.65 7.99 -10.70
N THR A 92 6.61 7.36 -10.16
CA THR A 92 6.01 7.67 -8.86
C THR A 92 6.03 6.41 -8.02
N ILE A 93 6.31 6.53 -6.73
CA ILE A 93 6.22 5.40 -5.80
C ILE A 93 4.96 5.58 -4.96
N VAL A 94 4.09 4.57 -4.92
CA VAL A 94 2.92 4.56 -4.03
C VAL A 94 2.77 3.19 -3.41
N ASN A 95 2.70 3.12 -2.08
CA ASN A 95 2.57 1.86 -1.34
C ASN A 95 3.61 0.81 -1.77
N ASN A 96 4.88 1.22 -1.87
CA ASN A 96 5.99 0.39 -2.36
C ASN A 96 5.84 -0.12 -3.80
N ILE A 97 4.99 0.49 -4.63
CA ILE A 97 4.87 0.18 -6.05
C ILE A 97 5.55 1.28 -6.85
N PHE A 98 6.54 0.91 -7.67
CA PHE A 98 7.13 1.78 -8.67
C PHE A 98 6.17 1.90 -9.86
N LEU A 99 5.78 3.12 -10.24
CA LEU A 99 4.83 3.39 -11.33
C LEU A 99 5.50 4.26 -12.39
N MET A 100 5.89 3.67 -13.52
CA MET A 100 6.40 4.41 -14.67
C MET A 100 5.27 5.27 -15.26
N ARG A 101 5.54 6.56 -15.46
CA ARG A 101 4.58 7.61 -15.85
C ARG A 101 3.35 7.73 -14.95
N ALA A 102 3.42 7.26 -13.70
CA ALA A 102 2.26 7.12 -12.83
C ALA A 102 1.14 6.26 -13.47
N ASN A 103 1.52 5.32 -14.34
CA ASN A 103 0.62 4.34 -14.95
C ASN A 103 0.80 2.98 -14.25
N SER A 104 -0.30 2.38 -13.81
CA SER A 104 -0.34 1.06 -13.20
C SER A 104 0.02 -0.07 -14.17
N GLU A 105 -0.17 0.11 -15.48
CA GLU A 105 0.25 -0.86 -16.50
C GLU A 105 1.77 -1.00 -16.61
N TYR A 106 2.51 0.02 -16.17
CA TYR A 106 3.97 0.07 -16.23
C TYR A 106 4.51 0.13 -14.81
N SER A 107 4.19 -0.90 -14.03
CA SER A 107 4.45 -0.91 -12.58
C SER A 107 5.24 -2.13 -12.11
N LEU A 108 5.86 -2.00 -10.95
CA LEU A 108 6.59 -3.06 -10.28
C LEU A 108 6.43 -2.91 -8.75
N ASP A 109 6.08 -3.98 -8.05
CA ASP A 109 6.19 -4.01 -6.59
C ASP A 109 7.68 -4.03 -6.20
N ILE A 110 8.11 -3.04 -5.43
CA ILE A 110 9.48 -2.85 -4.98
C ILE A 110 9.62 -3.01 -3.47
N SER A 111 8.62 -3.58 -2.79
CA SER A 111 8.62 -3.82 -1.34
C SER A 111 9.83 -4.63 -0.88
N GLU A 112 10.25 -5.61 -1.68
CA GLU A 112 11.42 -6.46 -1.39
C GLU A 112 12.76 -5.68 -1.40
N PHE A 113 12.78 -4.50 -2.03
CA PHE A 113 13.96 -3.64 -2.14
C PHE A 113 13.96 -2.51 -1.12
N TYR A 114 12.99 -2.48 -0.21
CA TYR A 114 12.90 -1.51 0.86
C TYR A 114 13.97 -1.79 1.92
N VAL A 115 14.80 -0.80 2.22
CA VAL A 115 15.84 -0.90 3.24
C VAL A 115 15.59 0.15 4.32
N ASP A 116 15.54 -0.33 5.56
CA ASP A 116 15.60 0.49 6.75
C ASP A 116 17.06 0.62 7.18
N ALA A 117 17.67 1.79 6.98
CA ALA A 117 19.07 2.04 7.34
C ALA A 117 19.31 2.04 8.86
N GLY A 118 18.25 1.95 9.68
CA GLY A 118 18.34 1.68 11.11
C GLY A 118 18.38 0.19 11.48
N SER A 119 18.08 -0.72 10.54
CA SER A 119 18.18 -2.17 10.74
C SER A 119 19.48 -2.69 10.14
N GLN A 120 20.32 -3.34 10.95
CA GLN A 120 21.61 -3.92 10.54
C GLN A 120 21.44 -5.19 9.68
N LEU A 121 20.56 -5.19 8.68
CA LEU A 121 20.43 -6.27 7.73
C LEU A 121 20.50 -5.71 6.31
N ALA A 122 21.72 -5.50 5.84
CA ALA A 122 21.95 -5.45 4.40
C ALA A 122 21.61 -6.84 3.82
N PRO A 123 20.81 -6.94 2.74
CA PRO A 123 20.71 -8.19 2.01
C PRO A 123 22.08 -8.50 1.40
N ILE A 124 22.70 -9.58 1.86
CA ILE A 124 23.82 -10.21 1.18
C ILE A 124 23.22 -10.90 -0.06
N PHE A 125 23.41 -10.33 -1.24
CA PHE A 125 23.06 -10.98 -2.50
C PHE A 125 24.08 -12.10 -2.76
N GLY A 126 23.68 -13.34 -2.47
CA GLY A 126 24.37 -14.55 -2.90
C GLY A 126 23.58 -15.20 -4.04
N GLU A 127 24.27 -15.44 -5.16
CA GLU A 127 23.74 -16.19 -6.31
C GLU A 127 23.23 -17.57 -5.88
N LEU A 128 21.99 -17.90 -6.25
CA LEU A 128 21.56 -19.29 -6.35
C LEU A 128 20.72 -19.46 -7.62
N SER A 129 21.38 -20.00 -8.63
CA SER A 129 20.76 -20.69 -9.76
C SER A 129 19.95 -21.89 -9.25
N ASN A 130 18.70 -22.02 -9.68
CA ASN A 130 18.09 -23.32 -9.91
C ASN A 130 16.91 -23.17 -10.88
N GLU A 131 17.06 -23.82 -12.05
CA GLU A 131 16.03 -24.04 -13.05
C GLU A 131 14.96 -24.99 -12.52
N PHE A 132 13.73 -24.52 -12.43
CA PHE A 132 12.52 -25.34 -12.62
C PHE A 132 11.51 -24.48 -13.36
N ASP A 133 11.40 -24.72 -14.67
CA ASP A 133 10.44 -24.09 -15.56
C ASP A 133 9.05 -24.70 -15.32
N VAL A 134 8.34 -24.14 -14.35
CA VAL A 134 6.91 -24.35 -14.17
C VAL A 134 6.27 -22.99 -14.36
N ASP A 135 5.58 -22.83 -15.47
CA ASP A 135 4.84 -21.63 -15.81
C ASP A 135 3.66 -21.44 -14.85
N TYR A 136 3.93 -20.74 -13.75
CA TYR A 136 2.95 -20.24 -12.78
C TYR A 136 2.42 -18.84 -13.17
N THR A 137 2.63 -18.37 -14.40
CA THR A 137 2.19 -17.03 -14.79
C THR A 137 0.67 -16.95 -14.75
N ILE A 138 0.16 -16.22 -13.76
CA ILE A 138 -1.21 -15.76 -13.70
C ILE A 138 -1.16 -14.32 -14.23
N GLU A 139 -1.94 -14.03 -15.28
CA GLU A 139 -2.14 -12.65 -15.71
C GLU A 139 -2.88 -11.88 -14.60
N ASP A 140 -2.21 -10.90 -14.01
CA ASP A 140 -2.81 -10.02 -13.02
C ASP A 140 -3.87 -9.12 -13.67
N ALA A 141 -5.12 -9.28 -13.27
CA ALA A 141 -6.21 -8.40 -13.67
C ALA A 141 -6.14 -7.08 -12.87
N LEU A 142 -6.07 -5.95 -13.59
CA LEU A 142 -6.01 -4.61 -13.01
C LEU A 142 -7.27 -4.28 -12.20
N ALA A 143 -7.11 -4.14 -10.88
CA ALA A 143 -8.09 -3.46 -10.02
C ALA A 143 -7.75 -1.97 -9.93
N ASN A 144 -8.67 -1.10 -10.37
CA ASN A 144 -8.57 0.35 -10.19
C ASN A 144 -8.62 0.73 -8.69
N ILE A 145 -7.48 0.79 -8.01
CA ILE A 145 -7.40 1.32 -6.64
C ILE A 145 -7.28 2.84 -6.72
N LYS A 146 -8.41 3.55 -6.47
CA LYS A 146 -8.37 4.99 -6.18
C LYS A 146 -7.56 5.20 -4.90
N ILE A 147 -6.30 5.61 -5.03
CA ILE A 147 -5.49 6.09 -3.91
C ILE A 147 -6.06 7.43 -3.45
N ARG A 148 -6.64 7.43 -2.25
CA ARG A 148 -7.34 8.58 -1.67
C ARG A 148 -6.34 9.47 -0.94
N ILE A 149 -5.97 10.57 -1.57
CA ILE A 149 -5.26 11.67 -0.89
C ILE A 149 -6.22 12.20 0.20
N GLY A 150 -5.94 11.89 1.48
CA GLY A 150 -6.81 12.14 2.64
C GLY A 150 -7.05 10.92 3.55
N GLN A 151 -6.66 9.72 3.14
CA GLN A 151 -6.85 8.49 3.93
C GLN A 151 -5.96 8.44 5.17
N SER A 152 -4.85 9.19 5.20
CA SER A 152 -4.00 9.33 6.38
C SER A 152 -4.72 10.00 7.55
N GLU A 153 -5.58 11.00 7.28
CA GLU A 153 -6.31 11.72 8.33
C GLU A 153 -7.48 10.89 8.88
N PHE A 154 -8.33 10.33 8.02
CA PHE A 154 -9.40 9.44 8.47
C PHE A 154 -8.85 8.24 9.23
N ARG A 155 -7.80 7.59 8.70
CA ARG A 155 -7.15 6.47 9.38
C ARG A 155 -6.60 6.91 10.73
N SER A 156 -5.89 8.03 10.79
CA SER A 156 -5.35 8.54 12.05
C SER A 156 -6.45 8.80 13.06
N LEU A 157 -7.54 9.46 12.65
CA LEU A 157 -8.67 9.77 13.54
C LEU A 157 -9.35 8.50 14.06
N VAL A 158 -9.59 7.51 13.19
CA VAL A 158 -10.22 6.24 13.58
C VAL A 158 -9.31 5.45 14.51
N LEU A 159 -8.02 5.31 14.19
CA LEU A 159 -7.09 4.61 15.06
C LEU A 159 -7.00 5.31 16.43
N SER A 160 -6.87 6.64 16.47
CA SER A 160 -6.88 7.40 17.72
C SER A 160 -8.18 7.21 18.51
N ASN A 161 -9.33 7.15 17.84
CA ASN A 161 -10.64 6.93 18.46
C ASN A 161 -10.79 5.53 19.10
N PHE A 162 -9.92 4.59 18.77
CA PHE A 162 -9.88 3.24 19.36
C PHE A 162 -8.51 2.92 19.98
N GLN A 163 -7.72 3.94 20.34
CA GLN A 163 -6.40 3.78 20.97
C GLN A 163 -5.47 2.85 20.19
N ALA A 164 -5.49 2.97 18.86
CA ALA A 164 -4.76 2.14 17.90
C ALA A 164 -4.92 0.64 18.16
N THR A 165 -6.13 0.22 18.53
CA THR A 165 -6.45 -1.16 18.90
C THR A 165 -7.72 -1.61 18.20
N CYS A 166 -7.77 -2.86 17.74
CA CYS A 166 -8.97 -3.43 17.13
C CYS A 166 -10.10 -3.49 18.16
N CYS A 167 -11.27 -2.94 17.82
CA CYS A 167 -12.41 -2.89 18.73
C CYS A 167 -13.07 -4.26 19.01
N ILE A 168 -12.67 -5.33 18.30
CA ILE A 168 -13.20 -6.70 18.49
C ILE A 168 -12.22 -7.62 19.23
N SER A 169 -10.94 -7.67 18.81
CA SER A 169 -9.93 -8.60 19.35
C SER A 169 -8.91 -7.99 20.30
N SER A 170 -8.85 -6.66 20.39
CA SER A 170 -7.79 -5.95 21.10
C SER A 170 -6.37 -6.10 20.49
N ILE A 171 -6.25 -6.58 19.25
CA ILE A 171 -5.00 -6.55 18.46
C ILE A 171 -4.56 -5.09 18.28
N ALA A 172 -3.28 -4.78 18.50
CA ALA A 172 -2.77 -3.41 18.53
C ALA A 172 -1.65 -3.14 17.51
N GLU A 173 -1.28 -4.15 16.71
CA GLU A 173 -0.24 -4.10 15.70
C GLU A 173 -0.69 -3.22 14.51
N PRO A 174 -0.17 -1.99 14.35
CA PRO A 174 -0.76 -1.02 13.43
C PRO A 174 -0.75 -1.46 11.96
N SER A 175 0.21 -2.29 11.56
CA SER A 175 0.30 -2.86 10.21
C SER A 175 -0.85 -3.81 9.87
N LEU A 176 -1.52 -4.37 10.88
CA LEU A 176 -2.65 -5.29 10.75
C LEU A 176 -4.00 -4.62 11.05
N LEU A 177 -3.98 -3.33 11.39
CA LEU A 177 -5.19 -2.55 11.65
C LEU A 177 -5.68 -1.85 10.40
N VAL A 178 -6.99 -1.84 10.22
CA VAL A 178 -7.71 -1.18 9.14
C VAL A 178 -8.67 -0.16 9.76
N ALA A 179 -8.71 1.04 9.18
CA ALA A 179 -9.76 2.00 9.46
C ALA A 179 -10.90 1.71 8.49
N SER A 180 -11.81 0.81 8.89
CA SER A 180 -12.94 0.35 8.09
C SER A 180 -14.05 1.41 8.10
N HIS A 181 -14.67 1.65 6.95
CA HIS A 181 -15.80 2.57 6.80
C HIS A 181 -17.11 1.85 7.07
N ILE A 182 -17.98 2.42 7.92
CA ILE A 182 -19.31 1.87 8.17
C ILE A 182 -20.21 2.06 6.94
N ILE A 183 -20.28 3.29 6.42
CA ILE A 183 -20.86 3.61 5.12
C ILE A 183 -19.72 3.60 4.10
N PRO A 184 -19.78 2.74 3.06
CA PRO A 184 -18.73 2.65 2.07
C PRO A 184 -18.44 4.00 1.42
N TRP A 185 -17.16 4.29 1.30
CA TRP A 185 -16.67 5.58 0.81
C TRP A 185 -17.21 6.00 -0.58
N SER A 186 -17.61 5.06 -1.42
CA SER A 186 -18.21 5.35 -2.74
C SER A 186 -19.60 5.99 -2.63
N HIS A 187 -20.34 5.76 -1.55
CA HIS A 187 -21.75 6.13 -1.42
C HIS A 187 -21.97 7.55 -0.88
N ASP A 188 -21.14 8.05 0.03
CA ASP A 188 -21.31 9.39 0.59
C ASP A 188 -19.99 10.16 0.60
N LYS A 189 -19.91 11.23 -0.21
CA LYS A 189 -18.71 12.07 -0.33
C LYS A 189 -18.51 12.98 0.89
N SER A 190 -19.58 13.34 1.59
CA SER A 190 -19.55 14.32 2.69
C SER A 190 -19.03 13.72 4.01
N ARG A 191 -19.15 12.39 4.18
CA ARG A 191 -18.83 11.67 5.43
C ARG A 191 -17.54 10.84 5.35
N ARG A 192 -16.71 11.09 4.34
CA ARG A 192 -15.49 10.30 4.06
C ARG A 192 -14.41 10.43 5.12
N SER A 193 -14.42 11.56 5.83
CA SER A 193 -13.44 11.91 6.85
C SER A 193 -14.07 11.94 8.26
N ASP A 194 -15.33 11.53 8.40
CA ASP A 194 -16.05 11.54 9.67
C ASP A 194 -15.62 10.34 10.54
N PRO A 195 -14.96 10.53 11.69
CA PRO A 195 -14.55 9.43 12.56
C PRO A 195 -15.74 8.64 13.15
N ALA A 196 -16.94 9.22 13.20
CA ALA A 196 -18.16 8.49 13.59
C ALA A 196 -18.56 7.43 12.55
N ASN A 197 -18.00 7.50 11.33
CA ASN A 197 -18.16 6.56 10.23
C ASN A 197 -17.02 5.52 10.15
N GLY A 198 -16.23 5.37 11.21
CA GLY A 198 -15.05 4.52 11.20
C GLY A 198 -14.99 3.51 12.34
N LEU A 199 -14.52 2.31 12.03
CA LEU A 199 -14.16 1.26 12.99
C LEU A 199 -12.67 0.93 12.86
N CYS A 200 -11.99 0.75 13.99
CA CYS A 200 -10.64 0.19 14.00
C CYS A 200 -10.73 -1.34 14.07
N LEU A 201 -10.43 -2.02 12.97
CA LEU A 201 -10.59 -3.47 12.83
C LEU A 201 -9.28 -4.16 12.47
N PHE A 202 -9.09 -5.38 12.97
CA PHE A 202 -8.08 -6.29 12.44
C PHE A 202 -8.49 -6.77 11.04
N VAL A 203 -7.51 -7.04 10.16
CA VAL A 203 -7.74 -7.36 8.73
C VAL A 203 -8.82 -8.42 8.48
N GLU A 204 -8.92 -9.45 9.34
CA GLU A 204 -9.93 -10.50 9.19
C GLU A 204 -11.35 -9.96 9.43
N TYR A 205 -11.52 -9.14 10.46
CA TYR A 205 -12.84 -8.59 10.81
C TYR A 205 -13.27 -7.46 9.90
N ASP A 206 -12.32 -6.68 9.37
CA ASP A 206 -12.57 -5.75 8.27
C ASP A 206 -13.24 -6.48 7.10
N LYS A 207 -12.71 -7.64 6.68
CA LYS A 207 -13.30 -8.41 5.60
C LYS A 207 -14.65 -9.03 5.94
N TYR A 208 -14.88 -9.44 7.19
CA TYR A 208 -16.19 -9.90 7.60
C TYR A 208 -17.23 -8.77 7.58
N PHE A 209 -16.84 -7.58 8.03
CA PHE A 209 -17.72 -6.43 8.11
C PHE A 209 -18.02 -5.85 6.72
N ASP A 210 -16.99 -5.54 5.93
CA ASP A 210 -17.11 -4.97 4.57
C ASP A 210 -17.93 -5.84 3.62
N ARG A 211 -17.87 -7.18 3.79
CA ARG A 211 -18.63 -8.14 2.98
C ARG A 211 -19.98 -8.52 3.59
N GLY A 212 -20.38 -7.93 4.71
CA GLY A 212 -21.69 -8.16 5.31
C GLY A 212 -21.87 -9.50 6.03
N TYR A 213 -20.78 -10.21 6.35
CA TYR A 213 -20.85 -11.41 7.21
C TYR A 213 -21.14 -11.07 8.67
N ILE A 214 -20.72 -9.89 9.11
CA ILE A 214 -21.04 -9.33 10.42
C ILE A 214 -21.52 -7.89 10.30
N SER A 215 -22.25 -7.41 11.29
CA SER A 215 -22.59 -6.01 11.48
C SER A 215 -22.70 -5.72 12.98
N LEU A 216 -23.01 -4.48 13.34
CA LEU A 216 -23.27 -4.08 14.72
C LEU A 216 -24.73 -3.63 14.90
N GLU A 217 -25.30 -3.98 16.05
CA GLU A 217 -26.51 -3.35 16.59
C GLU A 217 -26.20 -1.96 17.14
N ASP A 218 -27.24 -1.19 17.43
CA ASP A 218 -27.10 0.18 17.96
C ASP A 218 -26.46 0.21 19.37
N ASP A 219 -26.51 -0.92 20.09
CA ASP A 219 -25.85 -1.11 21.38
C ASP A 219 -24.40 -1.64 21.27
N LEU A 220 -23.88 -1.66 20.04
CA LEU A 220 -22.54 -2.12 19.65
C LEU A 220 -22.30 -3.63 19.84
N SER A 221 -23.35 -4.43 19.97
CA SER A 221 -23.24 -5.89 19.91
C SER A 221 -23.09 -6.39 18.47
N ILE A 222 -22.25 -7.42 18.28
CA ILE A 222 -21.99 -8.00 16.96
C ILE A 222 -23.13 -8.93 16.57
N ILE A 223 -23.69 -8.68 15.39
CA ILE A 223 -24.60 -9.61 14.71
C ILE A 223 -23.87 -10.31 13.57
N VAL A 224 -24.28 -11.56 13.32
CA VAL A 224 -23.69 -12.46 12.33
C VAL A 224 -24.74 -12.80 11.29
N THR A 225 -24.31 -12.87 10.03
CA THR A 225 -25.15 -13.17 8.87
C THR A 225 -26.10 -14.33 9.09
N SER A 226 -27.35 -14.20 8.64
CA SER A 226 -28.36 -15.27 8.73
C SER A 226 -27.98 -16.52 7.92
N TYR A 227 -27.06 -16.40 6.95
CA TYR A 227 -26.61 -17.49 6.09
C TYR A 227 -25.52 -18.38 6.71
N TYR A 228 -25.11 -18.15 7.97
CA TYR A 228 -23.96 -18.85 8.58
C TYR A 228 -24.01 -20.39 8.53
N GLN A 229 -25.21 -20.97 8.42
CA GLN A 229 -25.40 -22.42 8.38
C GLN A 229 -24.86 -23.07 7.10
N SER A 230 -24.86 -22.34 5.98
CA SER A 230 -24.38 -22.82 4.67
C SER A 230 -22.85 -22.80 4.55
N PHE A 231 -22.15 -22.15 5.48
CA PHE A 231 -20.69 -22.05 5.45
C PHE A 231 -19.99 -23.28 6.00
N SER A 232 -18.71 -23.41 5.62
CA SER A 232 -17.82 -24.42 6.16
C SER A 232 -17.75 -24.36 7.69
N SER A 233 -17.55 -25.52 8.32
CA SER A 233 -17.46 -25.63 9.79
C SER A 233 -16.45 -24.65 10.42
N PRO A 234 -15.23 -24.46 9.85
CA PRO A 234 -14.25 -23.51 10.41
C PRO A 234 -14.74 -22.06 10.39
N LEU A 235 -15.31 -21.59 9.27
CA LEU A 235 -15.80 -20.22 9.16
C LEU A 235 -17.02 -20.00 10.07
N ARG A 236 -17.95 -20.95 10.07
CA ARG A 236 -19.13 -20.91 10.94
C ARG A 236 -18.74 -20.80 12.41
N LYS A 237 -17.75 -21.58 12.86
CA LYS A 237 -17.23 -21.52 14.24
C LYS A 237 -16.66 -20.14 14.56
N ARG A 238 -15.86 -19.55 13.65
CA ARG A 238 -15.29 -18.21 13.82
C ARG A 238 -16.37 -17.14 13.95
N LEU A 239 -17.36 -17.14 13.04
CA LEU A 239 -18.45 -16.18 13.06
C LEU A 239 -19.31 -16.32 14.32
N LEU A 240 -19.71 -17.54 14.68
CA LEU A 240 -20.54 -17.76 15.88
C LEU A 240 -19.81 -17.38 17.18
N ALA A 241 -18.47 -17.46 17.22
CA ALA A 241 -17.69 -16.97 18.35
C ALA A 241 -17.71 -15.43 18.50
N LEU A 242 -18.15 -14.69 17.48
CA LEU A 242 -18.33 -13.24 17.52
C LEU A 242 -19.75 -12.84 17.95
N ARG A 243 -20.75 -13.67 17.67
CA ARG A 243 -22.18 -13.34 17.84
C ARG A 243 -22.49 -12.88 19.27
N GLY A 244 -23.12 -11.70 19.39
CA GLY A 244 -23.55 -11.11 20.65
C GLY A 244 -22.44 -10.49 21.49
N ARG A 245 -21.16 -10.61 21.11
CA ARG A 245 -20.07 -9.90 21.79
C ARG A 245 -20.21 -8.40 21.54
N LYS A 246 -19.91 -7.59 22.55
CA LYS A 246 -19.81 -6.13 22.39
C LYS A 246 -18.40 -5.74 21.94
N ILE A 247 -18.32 -4.79 21.02
CA ILE A 247 -17.05 -4.16 20.68
C ILE A 247 -16.62 -3.17 21.77
N ALA A 248 -15.32 -2.89 21.83
CA ALA A 248 -14.81 -1.77 22.62
C ALA A 248 -15.44 -0.46 22.12
N ALA A 249 -15.94 0.35 23.05
CA ALA A 249 -16.51 1.65 22.72
C ALA A 249 -15.40 2.60 22.22
N PRO A 250 -15.72 3.49 21.28
CA PRO A 250 -14.79 4.56 20.90
C PRO A 250 -14.49 5.49 22.07
N SER A 251 -13.27 6.03 22.11
CA SER A 251 -12.77 6.85 23.22
C SER A 251 -13.12 8.34 23.11
N VAL A 252 -13.36 8.85 21.89
CA VAL A 252 -13.55 10.29 21.64
C VAL A 252 -14.86 10.56 20.90
N THR A 253 -15.03 9.97 19.71
CA THR A 253 -16.20 10.21 18.85
C THR A 253 -17.09 8.96 18.83
N PRO A 254 -18.34 9.05 19.30
CA PRO A 254 -19.25 7.92 19.23
C PRO A 254 -19.57 7.53 17.79
N ILE A 255 -19.75 6.24 17.54
CA ILE A 255 -20.25 5.75 16.25
C ILE A 255 -21.67 6.28 16.05
N ASN A 256 -21.97 6.77 14.86
CA ASN A 256 -23.31 7.26 14.55
C ASN A 256 -24.27 6.06 14.30
N PRO A 257 -25.35 5.90 15.07
CA PRO A 257 -26.30 4.79 14.88
C PRO A 257 -26.92 4.75 13.48
N ALA A 258 -27.11 5.90 12.84
CA ALA A 258 -27.63 5.97 11.47
C ALA A 258 -26.69 5.32 10.44
N PHE A 259 -25.37 5.31 10.71
CA PHE A 259 -24.41 4.65 9.83
C PHE A 259 -24.48 3.13 10.01
N LEU A 260 -24.61 2.65 11.24
CA LEU A 260 -24.83 1.23 11.52
C LEU A 260 -26.14 0.75 10.91
N GLN A 261 -27.21 1.54 11.02
CA GLN A 261 -28.48 1.26 10.36
C GLN A 261 -28.31 1.15 8.84
N TYR A 262 -27.57 2.07 8.21
CA TYR A 262 -27.26 1.99 6.79
C TYR A 262 -26.54 0.69 6.45
N HIS A 263 -25.50 0.32 7.21
CA HIS A 263 -24.74 -0.90 6.98
C HIS A 263 -25.63 -2.14 7.08
N ARG A 264 -26.47 -2.23 8.13
CA ARG A 264 -27.45 -3.31 8.31
C ARG A 264 -28.45 -3.40 7.15
N GLN A 265 -28.86 -2.27 6.59
CA GLN A 265 -29.86 -2.22 5.51
C GLN A 265 -29.28 -2.45 4.12
N ASN A 266 -27.99 -2.20 3.89
CA ASN A 266 -27.42 -2.12 2.54
C ASN A 266 -26.26 -3.09 2.29
N ILE A 267 -25.66 -3.67 3.33
CA ILE A 267 -24.42 -4.45 3.22
C ILE A 267 -24.55 -5.78 3.95
N PHE A 268 -24.99 -5.75 5.20
CA PHE A 268 -25.23 -6.95 5.98
C PHE A 268 -26.21 -7.90 5.27
N ASP A 269 -25.87 -9.19 5.17
CA ASP A 269 -26.65 -10.20 4.45
C ASP A 269 -26.87 -9.94 2.94
N LYS A 270 -26.01 -9.12 2.29
CA LYS A 270 -26.13 -8.77 0.86
C LYS A 270 -24.91 -9.15 0.01
N PHE A 271 -24.38 -10.35 0.21
CA PHE A 271 -23.22 -10.91 -0.51
C PHE A 271 -23.59 -12.11 -1.39
#